data_AF-A0A846RDW7-F1
#
_entry.id   AF-A0A846RDW7-F1
#
_cell.length_a   1.000
_cell.length_b   1.000
_cell.length_c   1.000
_cell.angle_alpha   90.00
_cell.angle_beta   90.00
_cell.angle_gamma   90.00
#
_symmetry.space_group_name_H-M   'P 1'
#
loop_
_entity.id
_entity.type
_entity.pdbx_description
1 polymer ?
#
loop_
_entity_poly.entity_id
_entity_poly.type
_entity_poly.pdbx_seq_one_letter_code
_entity_poly.pdbx_strand_id
1 'polypeptide(L)'
;MEDRDRLLRQWSEQLIEMFELDGTEVDVDAVLALAGKAAHSVVRPAAPLTTFIAGYAAGMAVGFGQADSATAQRSAIEAAGAACPPTAEDGERQ
;
A
#
# COMPACT_ATOMS: atom_id res chain seq x y z
N MET A 1 1.05 -16.37 -13.65
CA MET A 1 1.35 -15.50 -12.49
C MET A 1 2.19 -14.32 -12.97
N GLU A 2 3.33 -14.57 -13.63
CA GLU A 2 4.17 -13.52 -14.26
C GLU A 2 3.41 -12.52 -15.14
N ASP A 3 2.42 -12.97 -15.92
CA ASP A 3 1.67 -12.05 -16.80
C ASP A 3 0.84 -11.02 -16.03
N ARG A 4 0.25 -11.40 -14.88
CA ARG A 4 -0.54 -10.49 -14.06
C ARG A 4 0.36 -9.50 -13.33
N ASP A 5 1.47 -9.98 -12.79
CA ASP A 5 2.40 -9.13 -12.05
C ASP A 5 3.07 -8.13 -13.00
N ARG A 6 3.40 -8.54 -14.23
CA ARG A 6 3.84 -7.64 -15.30
C ARG A 6 2.76 -6.61 -15.64
N LEU A 7 1.51 -7.03 -15.82
CA LEU A 7 0.39 -6.12 -16.12
C LEU A 7 0.22 -5.06 -15.02
N LEU A 8 0.31 -5.45 -13.74
CA LEU A 8 0.18 -4.53 -12.61
C LEU A 8 1.34 -3.51 -12.55
N ARG A 9 2.57 -3.94 -12.84
CA ARG A 9 3.73 -3.02 -12.91
C ARG A 9 3.59 -2.04 -14.06
N GLN A 10 3.25 -2.51 -15.25
CA GLN A 10 3.00 -1.66 -16.42
C GLN A 10 1.85 -0.68 -16.17
N TRP A 11 0.77 -1.13 -15.52
CA TRP A 11 -0.34 -0.26 -15.15
C TRP A 11 0.09 0.81 -14.13
N SER A 12 0.91 0.43 -13.14
CA SER A 12 1.48 1.38 -12.18
C SER A 12 2.35 2.43 -12.87
N GLU A 13 3.23 2.02 -13.79
CA GLU A 13 4.08 2.92 -14.58
C GLU A 13 3.23 3.91 -15.41
N GLN A 14 2.17 3.44 -16.07
CA GLN A 14 1.25 4.30 -16.83
C GLN A 14 0.55 5.33 -15.94
N LEU A 15 0.15 4.96 -14.73
CA LEU A 15 -0.48 5.91 -13.79
C LEU A 15 0.54 6.93 -13.27
N ILE A 16 1.77 6.52 -12.98
CA ILE A 16 2.85 7.42 -12.56
C ILE A 16 3.12 8.48 -13.63
N GLU A 17 3.23 8.05 -14.90
CA GLU A 17 3.40 8.95 -16.04
C GLU A 17 2.19 9.89 -16.19
N MET A 18 0.96 9.35 -16.14
CA MET A 18 -0.27 10.13 -16.28
C MET A 18 -0.42 11.22 -15.22
N PHE A 19 0.06 10.99 -14.01
CA PHE A 19 0.00 11.93 -12.90
C PHE A 19 1.26 12.80 -12.75
N GLU A 20 2.20 12.74 -13.70
CA GLU A 20 3.45 13.51 -13.68
C GLU A 20 4.27 13.25 -12.40
N LEU A 21 4.26 12.00 -11.92
CA LEU A 21 4.95 11.56 -10.70
C LEU A 21 6.35 11.01 -11.01
N ASP A 22 7.04 11.59 -11.99
CA ASP A 22 8.36 11.12 -12.48
C ASP A 22 9.37 10.89 -11.33
N GLY A 23 10.04 9.75 -11.37
CA GLY A 23 10.99 9.34 -10.33
C GLY A 23 10.36 8.78 -9.05
N THR A 24 9.03 8.66 -8.99
CA THR A 24 8.35 7.94 -7.91
C THR A 24 8.52 6.44 -8.11
N GLU A 25 9.14 5.77 -7.14
CA GLU A 25 9.14 4.32 -7.04
C GLU A 25 7.91 3.87 -6.24
N VAL A 26 7.18 2.88 -6.77
CA VAL A 26 6.04 2.25 -6.09
C VAL A 26 6.35 0.77 -5.90
N ASP A 27 6.38 0.34 -4.63
CA ASP A 27 6.44 -1.08 -4.28
C ASP A 27 5.06 -1.72 -4.43
N VAL A 28 4.78 -2.22 -5.64
CA VAL A 28 3.51 -2.89 -5.97
C VAL A 28 3.23 -4.08 -5.05
N ASP A 29 4.26 -4.84 -4.70
CA ASP A 29 4.10 -6.05 -3.87
C ASP A 29 3.72 -5.66 -2.44
N ALA A 30 4.33 -4.61 -1.87
CA ALA A 30 3.96 -4.09 -0.56
C ALA A 30 2.53 -3.52 -0.53
N VAL A 31 2.11 -2.81 -1.57
CA VAL A 31 0.73 -2.29 -1.69
C VAL A 31 -0.29 -3.44 -1.74
N LEU A 32 -0.03 -4.47 -2.53
CA LEU A 32 -0.91 -5.64 -2.64
C LEU A 32 -0.92 -6.47 -1.36
N ALA A 33 0.22 -6.60 -0.68
CA ALA A 33 0.31 -7.25 0.63
C ALA A 33 -0.53 -6.51 1.67
N LEU A 34 -0.47 -5.17 1.71
CA LEU A 34 -1.29 -4.35 2.60
C LEU A 34 -2.80 -4.50 2.31
N ALA A 35 -3.18 -4.41 1.03
CA ALA A 35 -4.56 -4.63 0.60
C ALA A 35 -5.06 -6.02 1.01
N GLY A 36 -4.24 -7.04 0.75
CA GLY A 36 -4.50 -8.43 1.13
C GLY A 36 -4.72 -8.54 2.64
N LYS A 37 -3.81 -8.01 3.46
CA LYS A 37 -3.93 -8.04 4.92
C LYS A 37 -5.27 -7.45 5.37
N ALA A 38 -5.59 -6.24 4.93
CA ALA A 38 -6.83 -5.56 5.29
C ALA A 38 -8.09 -6.33 4.86
N ALA A 39 -8.10 -6.91 3.65
CA ALA A 39 -9.23 -7.69 3.15
C ALA A 39 -9.49 -8.97 3.97
N HIS A 40 -8.43 -9.60 4.48
CA HIS A 40 -8.54 -10.83 5.28
C HIS A 40 -8.86 -10.54 6.75
N SER A 41 -8.29 -9.47 7.33
CA SER A 41 -8.43 -9.17 8.76
C SER A 41 -9.63 -8.30 9.12
N VAL A 42 -10.16 -7.51 8.17
CA VAL A 42 -11.31 -6.60 8.41
C VAL A 42 -12.54 -7.11 7.67
N VAL A 43 -12.62 -6.82 6.37
CA VAL A 43 -13.61 -7.30 5.40
C VAL A 43 -13.07 -7.04 3.99
N ARG A 44 -13.54 -7.76 2.96
CA ARG A 44 -13.03 -7.57 1.58
C ARG A 44 -13.02 -6.11 1.10
N PRO A 45 -14.05 -5.26 1.35
CA PRO A 45 -14.02 -3.85 0.96
C PRO A 45 -12.95 -2.99 1.67
N ALA A 46 -12.29 -3.49 2.71
CA ALA A 46 -11.25 -2.74 3.41
C ALA A 46 -9.97 -2.57 2.58
N ALA A 47 -9.66 -3.51 1.67
CA ALA A 47 -8.48 -3.43 0.81
C ALA A 47 -8.29 -2.06 0.12
N PRO A 48 -9.24 -1.59 -0.72
CA PRO A 48 -9.09 -0.31 -1.40
C PRO A 48 -9.13 0.90 -0.46
N LEU A 49 -9.90 0.83 0.64
CA LEU A 49 -9.97 1.93 1.62
C LEU A 49 -8.62 2.11 2.32
N THR A 50 -8.01 1.01 2.77
CA THR A 50 -6.72 1.02 3.47
C THR A 50 -5.61 1.54 2.57
N THR A 51 -5.48 1.04 1.34
CA THR A 51 -4.39 1.47 0.46
C THR A 51 -4.55 2.91 -0.03
N PHE A 52 -5.79 3.36 -0.28
CA PHE A 52 -6.05 4.77 -0.61
C PHE A 52 -5.64 5.70 0.54
N ILE A 53 -6.05 5.41 1.77
CA ILE A 53 -5.74 6.24 2.94
C ILE A 53 -4.23 6.22 3.25
N ALA A 54 -3.57 5.06 3.13
CA ALA A 54 -2.13 4.95 3.33
C ALA A 54 -1.36 5.79 2.29
N GLY A 55 -1.73 5.68 1.00
CA GLY A 55 -1.16 6.50 -0.07
C GLY A 55 -1.38 8.00 0.15
N TYR A 56 -2.59 8.39 0.55
CA TYR A 56 -2.92 9.78 0.87
C TYR A 56 -2.07 10.29 2.04
N ALA A 57 -1.94 9.53 3.13
CA ALA A 57 -1.13 9.91 4.28
C ALA A 57 0.37 10.05 3.91
N ALA A 58 0.90 9.16 3.08
CA ALA A 58 2.27 9.27 2.57
C ALA A 58 2.45 10.57 1.75
N GLY A 59 1.53 10.86 0.83
CA GLY A 59 1.54 12.09 0.03
C GLY A 59 1.49 13.36 0.90
N MET A 60 0.65 13.38 1.94
CA MET A 60 0.58 14.49 2.90
C MET A 60 1.89 14.65 3.67
N ALA A 61 2.54 13.56 4.11
CA ALA A 61 3.81 13.63 4.81
C ALA A 61 4.93 14.22 3.94
N VAL A 62 4.99 13.85 2.66
CA VAL A 62 5.92 14.45 1.69
C VAL A 62 5.58 15.92 1.45
N GLY A 63 4.31 16.24 1.19
CA GLY A 63 3.86 17.60 0.90
C GLY A 63 4.08 18.58 2.07
N PHE A 64 4.07 18.08 3.31
CA PHE A 64 4.39 18.86 4.51
C PHE A 64 5.87 18.79 4.92
N GLY A 65 6.74 18.20 4.10
CA GLY A 65 8.18 18.11 4.37
C GLY A 65 8.52 17.29 5.63
N GLN A 66 7.65 16.37 6.05
CA GLN A 66 7.86 15.53 7.23
C GLN A 66 8.78 14.34 6.95
N ALA A 67 8.81 13.87 5.70
CA ALA A 67 9.66 12.76 5.26
C ALA A 67 9.90 12.85 3.75
N ASP A 68 10.98 12.21 3.27
CA ASP A 68 11.15 11.92 1.85
C ASP A 68 10.09 10.89 1.37
N SER A 69 9.92 10.78 0.04
CA SER A 69 8.91 9.90 -0.57
C SER A 69 9.03 8.44 -0.12
N ALA A 70 10.25 7.89 -0.11
CA ALA A 70 10.47 6.49 0.24
C ALA A 70 10.16 6.20 1.71
N THR A 71 10.56 7.11 2.61
CA THR A 71 10.29 7.03 4.04
C THR A 71 8.80 7.21 4.34
N ALA A 72 8.13 8.14 3.67
CA ALA A 72 6.70 8.38 3.82
C ALA A 72 5.87 7.16 3.39
N GLN A 73 6.18 6.57 2.24
CA GLN A 73 5.50 5.37 1.73
C GLN A 73 5.67 4.18 2.68
N ARG A 74 6.91 3.85 3.08
CA ARG A 74 7.17 2.75 4.02
C ARG A 74 6.44 2.95 5.33
N SER A 75 6.57 4.13 5.94
CA SER A 75 5.93 4.45 7.22
C SER A 75 4.40 4.31 7.14
N ALA A 76 3.78 4.79 6.06
CA ALA A 76 2.33 4.69 5.89
C ALA A 76 1.86 3.24 5.70
N ILE A 77 2.59 2.44 4.93
CA ILE A 77 2.29 1.01 4.73
C ILE A 77 2.43 0.25 6.05
N GLU A 78 3.51 0.47 6.79
CA GLU A 78 3.76 -0.16 8.08
C GLU A 78 2.69 0.21 9.10
N ALA A 79 2.35 1.49 9.21
CA ALA A 79 1.33 1.97 10.14
C ALA A 79 -0.06 1.40 9.81
N ALA A 80 -0.46 1.40 8.54
CA ALA A 80 -1.73 0.82 8.11
C ALA A 80 -1.76 -0.70 8.31
N GLY A 81 -0.63 -1.37 8.05
CA GLY A 81 -0.47 -2.80 8.31
C GLY A 81 -0.57 -3.13 9.79
N ALA A 82 0.02 -2.33 10.67
CA ALA A 82 -0.05 -2.51 12.12
C ALA A 82 -1.47 -2.28 12.68
N ALA A 83 -2.27 -1.43 12.04
CA ALA A 83 -3.65 -1.18 12.41
C ALA A 83 -4.64 -2.30 12.00
N CYS A 84 -4.24 -3.19 11.09
CA CYS A 84 -5.05 -4.33 10.70
C CYS A 84 -5.19 -5.31 11.89
N PRO A 85 -6.42 -5.75 12.24
CA PRO A 85 -6.62 -6.74 13.31
C PRO A 85 -5.79 -8.01 13.10
N PRO A 86 -5.39 -8.70 14.16
CA PRO A 86 -4.85 -10.06 14.02
C PRO A 86 -5.92 -10.96 13.39
N THR A 87 -5.50 -11.84 12.49
CA THR A 87 -6.41 -12.83 11.93
C THR A 87 -6.80 -13.85 13.01
N ALA A 88 -8.03 -14.37 12.97
CA ALA A 88 -8.51 -15.33 13.97
C ALA A 88 -7.61 -16.58 14.09
N GLU A 89 -6.89 -16.94 13.01
CA GLU A 89 -5.93 -18.04 12.97
C GLU A 89 -4.62 -17.79 13.76
N ASP A 90 -4.33 -16.54 14.15
CA ASP A 90 -3.15 -16.18 14.94
C ASP A 90 -3.39 -16.36 16.46
N GLY A 91 -4.65 -16.53 16.87
CA GLY A 91 -5.06 -16.80 18.25
C GLY A 91 -4.95 -18.28 18.66
N GLU A 92 -4.87 -19.20 17.69
CA GLU A 92 -4.75 -20.65 17.94
C GLU A 92 -3.29 -21.17 17.88
N ARG A 93 -2.34 -20.31 17.48
CA ARG A 93 -0.89 -20.57 17.38
C ARG A 93 -0.07 -19.93 18.51
N GLN A 94 -0.69 -19.64 19.65
CA GLN A 94 -0.05 -19.20 20.90
C GLN A 94 -0.53 -20.07 22.06
#